data_AF-A0A2H5Q282-F1
#
_entry.id   AF-A0A2H5Q282-F1
#
_cell.length_a   1.000
_cell.length_b   1.000
_cell.length_c   1.000
_cell.angle_alpha   90.00
_cell.angle_beta   90.00
_cell.angle_gamma   90.00
#
_symmetry.space_group_name_H-M   'P 1'
#
loop_
_entity.id
_entity.type
_entity.pdbx_description
1 polymer ?
#
loop_
_entity_poly.entity_id
_entity_poly.type
_entity_poly.pdbx_seq_one_letter_code
_entity_poly.pdbx_strand_id
1 'polypeptide(L)'
;MVEIAVAIAVKVAECLVHPIIHPFAYCCNYKSNLEKLKNEVQKLRGAKESVQQKIDDAKRSGEDIEQRVENWLITADEILDAAARIIEGTEDTTNRLCPNLNTRYQVSKKAAREVKAAAELLQQEGRFDKVSYRTVPEDVWLTSIKRLRGIFESRMSTFE
;
A
#
# COMPACT_ATOMS: atom_id res chain seq x y z
N MET A 1 -7.48 -25.47 -53.28
CA MET A 1 -7.81 -24.05 -52.96
C MET A 1 -8.64 -23.91 -51.69
N VAL A 2 -9.69 -24.71 -51.48
CA VAL A 2 -10.56 -24.64 -50.29
C VAL A 2 -9.80 -24.90 -48.98
N GLU A 3 -8.92 -25.90 -48.94
CA GLU A 3 -8.14 -26.24 -47.72
C GLU A 3 -7.18 -25.12 -47.29
N ILE A 4 -6.59 -24.41 -48.26
CA ILE A 4 -5.71 -23.27 -48.01
C ILE A 4 -6.53 -22.09 -47.45
N ALA A 5 -7.72 -21.85 -47.99
CA ALA A 5 -8.62 -20.81 -47.48
C ALA A 5 -9.10 -21.11 -46.05
N VAL A 6 -9.41 -22.37 -45.74
CA VAL A 6 -9.79 -22.82 -44.39
C VAL A 6 -8.61 -22.66 -43.41
N ALA A 7 -7.39 -23.06 -43.80
CA ALA A 7 -6.21 -22.92 -42.94
C ALA A 7 -5.88 -21.45 -42.62
N ILE A 8 -6.02 -20.55 -43.61
CA ILE A 8 -5.85 -19.10 -43.42
C ILE A 8 -6.95 -18.57 -42.50
N ALA A 9 -8.22 -18.96 -42.70
CA ALA A 9 -9.34 -18.53 -41.88
C ALA A 9 -9.20 -18.96 -40.42
N VAL A 10 -8.76 -20.19 -40.15
CA VAL A 10 -8.50 -20.70 -38.79
C VAL A 10 -7.37 -19.89 -38.12
N LYS A 11 -6.27 -19.63 -38.84
CA LYS A 11 -5.13 -18.89 -38.29
C LYS A 11 -5.47 -17.43 -38.00
N VAL A 12 -6.27 -16.79 -38.87
CA VAL A 12 -6.81 -15.45 -38.63
C VAL A 12 -7.78 -15.44 -37.44
N ALA A 13 -8.65 -16.44 -37.32
CA ALA A 13 -9.55 -16.57 -36.17
C ALA A 13 -8.76 -16.74 -34.85
N GLU A 14 -7.74 -17.60 -34.81
CA GLU A 14 -6.86 -17.76 -33.64
C GLU A 14 -6.11 -16.47 -33.28
N CYS A 15 -5.59 -15.74 -34.28
CA CYS A 15 -4.93 -14.45 -34.10
C CYS A 15 -5.88 -13.35 -33.60
N LEU A 16 -7.17 -13.42 -33.92
CA LEU A 16 -8.18 -12.46 -33.44
C LEU A 16 -8.71 -12.85 -32.05
N VAL A 17 -8.86 -14.14 -31.77
CA VAL A 17 -9.37 -14.63 -30.48
C VAL A 17 -8.37 -14.34 -29.34
N HIS A 18 -7.07 -14.52 -29.56
CA HIS A 18 -6.03 -14.27 -28.53
C HIS A 18 -6.05 -12.84 -27.93
N PRO A 19 -6.04 -11.75 -28.73
CA PRO A 19 -6.12 -10.39 -28.22
C PRO A 19 -7.52 -10.00 -27.69
N ILE A 20 -8.58 -10.73 -28.05
CA ILE A 20 -9.95 -10.49 -27.54
C ILE A 20 -10.18 -11.16 -26.18
N ILE A 21 -9.58 -12.32 -25.92
CA ILE A 21 -9.75 -13.05 -24.64
C ILE A 21 -9.28 -12.20 -23.44
N HIS A 22 -8.15 -11.50 -23.57
CA HIS A 22 -7.54 -10.82 -22.42
C HIS A 22 -8.39 -9.64 -21.90
N PRO A 23 -8.89 -8.72 -22.76
CA PRO A 23 -9.83 -7.68 -22.33
C PRO A 23 -11.18 -8.23 -21.84
N PHE A 24 -11.68 -9.30 -22.48
CA PHE A 24 -12.96 -9.90 -22.11
C PHE A 24 -12.90 -10.65 -20.78
N ALA A 25 -11.74 -11.24 -20.45
CA ALA A 25 -11.49 -11.86 -19.15
C ALA A 25 -11.68 -10.87 -18.00
N TYR A 26 -11.24 -9.62 -18.14
CA TYR A 26 -11.49 -8.59 -17.12
C TYR A 26 -12.98 -8.23 -16.99
N CYS A 27 -13.75 -8.23 -18.10
CA CYS A 27 -15.20 -8.03 -18.06
C CYS A 27 -15.92 -9.19 -17.35
N CYS A 28 -15.60 -10.43 -17.72
CA CYS A 28 -16.20 -11.64 -17.14
C CYS A 28 -15.79 -11.83 -15.67
N ASN A 29 -14.54 -11.50 -15.32
CA ASN A 29 -14.00 -11.64 -13.97
C ASN A 29 -14.19 -10.37 -13.12
N TYR A 30 -14.96 -9.38 -13.58
CA TYR A 30 -15.18 -8.10 -12.89
C TYR A 30 -15.52 -8.29 -11.40
N LYS A 31 -16.51 -9.16 -11.10
CA LYS A 31 -16.92 -9.42 -9.71
C LYS A 31 -15.79 -10.05 -8.89
N SER A 32 -15.09 -11.03 -9.45
CA SER A 32 -13.97 -11.70 -8.77
C SER A 32 -12.82 -10.74 -8.48
N ASN A 33 -12.49 -9.85 -9.43
CA ASN A 33 -11.44 -8.85 -9.26
C ASN A 33 -11.81 -7.78 -8.24
N LEU A 34 -13.09 -7.36 -8.19
CA LEU A 34 -13.59 -6.45 -7.16
C LEU A 34 -13.53 -7.08 -5.76
N GLU A 35 -13.94 -8.34 -5.62
CA GLU A 35 -13.86 -9.04 -4.33
C GLU A 35 -12.40 -9.26 -3.88
N LYS A 36 -11.49 -9.57 -4.82
CA LYS A 36 -10.05 -9.61 -4.52
C LYS A 36 -9.53 -8.26 -4.03
N LEU A 37 -9.97 -7.15 -4.66
CA LEU A 37 -9.60 -5.81 -4.22
C LEU A 37 -10.08 -5.54 -2.79
N LYS A 38 -11.35 -5.83 -2.47
CA LYS A 38 -11.89 -5.67 -1.10
C LYS A 38 -11.08 -6.46 -0.07
N ASN A 39 -10.73 -7.71 -0.40
CA ASN A 39 -9.94 -8.56 0.49
C ASN A 39 -8.54 -7.99 0.74
N GLU A 40 -7.83 -7.53 -0.30
CA GLU A 40 -6.50 -6.92 -0.13
C GLU A 40 -6.57 -5.58 0.60
N VAL A 41 -7.59 -4.75 0.36
CA VAL A 41 -7.85 -3.51 1.11
C VAL A 41 -8.02 -3.80 2.60
N GLN A 42 -8.78 -4.85 2.95
CA GLN A 42 -8.98 -5.23 4.35
C GLN A 42 -7.66 -5.66 5.01
N LYS A 43 -6.83 -6.45 4.31
CA LYS A 43 -5.51 -6.83 4.81
C LYS A 43 -4.59 -5.63 4.97
N LEU A 44 -4.54 -4.74 3.98
CA LEU A 44 -3.72 -3.53 4.02
C LEU A 44 -4.12 -2.61 5.17
N ARG A 45 -5.42 -2.45 5.43
CA ARG A 45 -5.92 -1.70 6.58
C ARG A 45 -5.43 -2.31 7.91
N GLY A 46 -5.54 -3.63 8.06
CA GLY A 46 -5.04 -4.32 9.26
C GLY A 46 -3.52 -4.18 9.44
N ALA A 47 -2.75 -4.29 8.36
CA ALA A 47 -1.30 -4.08 8.40
C ALA A 47 -0.96 -2.62 8.77
N LYS A 48 -1.69 -1.65 8.19
CA LYS A 48 -1.52 -0.22 8.50
C LYS A 48 -1.77 0.05 9.98
N GLU A 49 -2.86 -0.48 10.54
CA GLU A 49 -3.18 -0.37 11.96
C GLU A 49 -2.07 -0.97 12.84
N SER A 50 -1.53 -2.13 12.48
CA SER A 50 -0.42 -2.76 13.21
C SER A 50 0.85 -1.90 13.18
N VAL A 51 1.21 -1.36 12.01
CA VAL A 51 2.37 -0.46 11.87
C VAL A 51 2.16 0.83 12.69
N GLN A 52 0.96 1.38 12.68
CA GLN A 52 0.63 2.58 13.45
C GLN A 52 0.77 2.35 14.96
N GLN A 53 0.34 1.19 15.47
CA GLN A 53 0.55 0.82 16.88
C GLN A 53 2.04 0.77 17.24
N LYS A 54 2.88 0.17 16.39
CA LYS A 54 4.33 0.12 16.60
C LYS A 54 4.95 1.52 16.60
N ILE A 55 4.47 2.42 15.74
CA ILE A 55 4.89 3.83 15.71
C ILE A 55 4.50 4.55 17.01
N ASP A 56 3.28 4.34 17.49
CA ASP A 56 2.81 4.98 18.71
C ASP A 56 3.63 4.53 19.93
N ASP A 57 4.01 3.26 19.99
CA ASP A 57 4.90 2.71 21.02
C ASP A 57 6.33 3.27 20.93
N ALA A 58 6.86 3.42 19.73
CA ALA A 58 8.16 4.05 19.50
C ALA A 58 8.16 5.52 19.95
N LYS A 59 7.12 6.28 19.59
CA LYS A 59 6.94 7.68 20.03
C LYS A 59 6.83 7.79 21.55
N ARG A 60 6.09 6.90 22.21
CA ARG A 60 6.02 6.83 23.69
C ARG A 60 7.38 6.54 24.32
N SER A 61 8.23 5.80 23.61
CA SER A 61 9.60 5.47 24.03
C SER A 61 10.61 6.58 23.71
N GLY A 62 10.17 7.69 23.10
CA GLY A 62 11.04 8.78 22.66
C GLY A 62 11.96 8.40 21.51
N GLU A 63 11.60 7.39 20.72
CA GLU A 63 12.34 6.99 19.52
C GLU A 63 11.76 7.71 18.29
N ASP A 64 12.64 8.02 17.34
CA ASP A 64 12.23 8.54 16.04
C ASP A 64 11.87 7.40 15.09
N ILE A 65 10.94 7.69 14.18
CA ILE A 65 10.43 6.72 13.21
C ILE A 65 11.33 6.67 12.00
N GLU A 66 11.55 5.48 11.47
CA GLU A 66 12.32 5.35 10.24
C GLU A 66 11.56 5.91 9.03
N GLN A 67 12.23 6.71 8.20
CA GLN A 67 11.65 7.33 7.01
C GLN A 67 10.98 6.30 6.08
N ARG A 68 11.52 5.08 5.99
CA ARG A 68 10.95 4.00 5.18
C ARG A 68 9.54 3.61 5.64
N VAL A 69 9.27 3.69 6.94
CA VAL A 69 7.97 3.35 7.54
C VAL A 69 6.97 4.46 7.26
N GLU A 70 7.40 5.72 7.35
CA GLU A 70 6.55 6.87 6.98
C GLU A 70 6.16 6.82 5.50
N ASN A 71 7.12 6.57 4.61
CA ASN A 71 6.85 6.42 3.18
C ASN A 71 5.89 5.27 2.90
N TRP A 72 6.05 4.14 3.62
CA TRP A 72 5.15 3.00 3.51
C TRP A 72 3.72 3.35 3.91
N LEU A 73 3.52 4.13 4.99
CA LEU A 73 2.19 4.60 5.40
C LEU A 73 1.55 5.50 4.34
N ILE A 74 2.31 6.42 3.75
CA ILE A 74 1.82 7.30 2.68
C ILE A 74 1.34 6.46 1.50
N THR A 75 2.15 5.50 1.02
CA THR A 75 1.75 4.62 -0.09
C THR A 75 0.55 3.76 0.27
N ALA A 76 0.45 3.29 1.53
CA ALA A 76 -0.71 2.54 1.99
C ALA A 76 -1.99 3.39 1.91
N ASP A 77 -1.94 4.65 2.30
CA ASP A 77 -3.07 5.59 2.20
C ASP A 77 -3.47 5.87 0.75
N GLU A 78 -2.49 6.09 -0.14
CA GLU A 78 -2.78 6.29 -1.57
C GLU A 78 -3.52 5.10 -2.19
N ILE A 79 -3.10 3.86 -1.87
CA ILE A 79 -3.76 2.64 -2.35
C ILE A 79 -5.16 2.49 -1.75
N LEU A 80 -5.32 2.76 -0.46
CA LEU A 80 -6.63 2.68 0.21
C LEU A 80 -7.62 3.69 -0.39
N ASP A 81 -7.18 4.93 -0.63
CA ASP A 81 -7.99 5.98 -1.27
C ASP A 81 -8.36 5.62 -2.72
N ALA A 82 -7.38 5.11 -3.50
CA ALA A 82 -7.62 4.66 -4.86
C ALA A 82 -8.64 3.51 -4.90
N ALA A 83 -8.52 2.55 -3.99
CA ALA A 83 -9.43 1.42 -3.89
C ALA A 83 -10.84 1.84 -3.42
N ALA A 84 -10.95 2.79 -2.48
CA ALA A 84 -12.23 3.34 -2.05
C ALA A 84 -12.99 3.97 -3.22
N ARG A 85 -12.33 4.81 -4.02
CA ARG A 85 -12.92 5.42 -5.23
C ARG A 85 -13.39 4.37 -6.25
N ILE A 86 -12.67 3.26 -6.36
CA ILE A 86 -13.05 2.14 -7.24
C ILE A 86 -14.30 1.43 -6.69
N ILE A 87 -14.37 1.18 -5.39
CA ILE A 87 -15.49 0.46 -4.76
C ILE A 87 -16.76 1.32 -4.77
N GLU A 88 -16.69 2.58 -4.29
CA GLU A 88 -17.83 3.50 -4.26
C GLU A 88 -18.42 3.72 -5.66
N GLY A 89 -17.58 3.99 -6.65
CA GLY A 89 -18.00 4.17 -8.05
C GLY A 89 -18.65 2.92 -8.68
N THR A 90 -18.57 1.76 -8.03
CA THR A 90 -19.27 0.54 -8.48
C THR A 90 -20.63 0.34 -7.84
N GLU A 91 -20.81 0.76 -6.58
CA GLU A 91 -22.08 0.65 -5.86
C GLU A 91 -23.15 1.55 -6.49
N ASP A 92 -22.76 2.75 -6.94
CA ASP A 92 -23.64 3.72 -7.64
C ASP A 92 -24.14 3.24 -9.01
N THR A 93 -23.49 2.24 -9.62
CA THR A 93 -23.82 1.77 -10.98
C THR A 93 -24.73 0.53 -11.00
N THR A 94 -25.06 -0.01 -9.82
CA THR A 94 -25.85 -1.24 -9.68
C THR A 94 -27.30 -1.11 -10.15
N ASN A 95 -27.83 0.12 -10.30
CA ASN A 95 -29.21 0.39 -10.72
C ASN A 95 -29.39 0.58 -12.24
N ARG A 96 -28.35 0.34 -13.06
CA ARG A 96 -28.44 0.36 -14.53
C ARG A 96 -28.37 -1.05 -15.07
N LEU A 97 -29.44 -1.46 -15.75
CA LEU A 97 -29.68 -2.83 -16.22
C LEU A 97 -28.56 -3.44 -17.11
N CYS A 98 -27.57 -2.65 -17.55
CA CYS A 98 -26.28 -3.12 -18.08
C CYS A 98 -25.22 -2.01 -17.91
N PRO A 99 -24.25 -2.11 -16.98
CA PRO A 99 -23.09 -1.24 -17.00
C PRO A 99 -22.34 -1.49 -18.31
N ASN A 100 -22.01 -0.43 -19.05
CA ASN A 100 -21.23 -0.49 -20.29
C ASN A 100 -20.01 -1.42 -20.08
N LEU A 101 -19.84 -2.43 -20.95
CA LEU A 101 -18.75 -3.42 -20.86
C LEU A 101 -17.38 -2.74 -20.74
N ASN A 102 -17.21 -1.59 -21.41
CA ASN A 102 -15.99 -0.79 -21.31
C ASN A 102 -15.76 -0.26 -19.88
N THR A 103 -16.81 0.19 -19.19
CA THR A 103 -16.71 0.66 -17.79
C THR A 103 -16.30 -0.50 -16.87
N ARG A 104 -16.91 -1.67 -17.02
CA ARG A 104 -16.53 -2.87 -16.24
C ARG A 104 -15.09 -3.29 -16.51
N TYR A 105 -14.66 -3.24 -17.76
CA TYR A 105 -13.28 -3.50 -18.15
C TYR A 105 -12.30 -2.54 -17.44
N GLN A 106 -12.55 -1.22 -17.49
CA GLN A 106 -11.67 -0.24 -16.87
C GLN A 106 -11.60 -0.41 -15.35
N VAL A 107 -12.74 -0.64 -14.70
CA VAL A 107 -12.79 -0.90 -13.25
C VAL A 107 -12.03 -2.16 -12.88
N SER A 108 -12.29 -3.28 -13.57
CA SER A 108 -11.63 -4.56 -13.32
C SER A 108 -10.12 -4.48 -13.52
N LYS A 109 -9.67 -3.73 -14.53
CA LYS A 109 -8.25 -3.47 -14.78
C LYS A 109 -7.59 -2.61 -13.70
N LYS A 110 -8.27 -1.56 -13.22
CA LYS A 110 -7.79 -0.74 -12.09
C LYS A 110 -7.73 -1.59 -10.81
N ALA A 111 -8.78 -2.34 -10.50
CA ALA A 111 -8.81 -3.23 -9.34
C ALA A 111 -7.66 -4.24 -9.33
N ALA A 112 -7.36 -4.88 -10.46
CA ALA A 112 -6.24 -5.80 -10.56
C ALA A 112 -4.87 -5.14 -10.33
N ARG A 113 -4.72 -3.86 -10.69
CA ARG A 113 -3.49 -3.09 -10.42
C ARG A 113 -3.36 -2.77 -8.94
N GLU A 114 -4.42 -2.28 -8.31
CA GLU A 114 -4.42 -1.96 -6.88
C GLU A 114 -4.22 -3.21 -6.01
N VAL A 115 -4.81 -4.36 -6.38
CA VAL A 115 -4.55 -5.66 -5.73
C VAL A 115 -3.05 -6.00 -5.75
N LYS A 116 -2.40 -5.82 -6.90
CA LYS A 116 -0.98 -6.10 -7.04
C LYS A 116 -0.13 -5.15 -6.18
N ALA A 117 -0.44 -3.84 -6.23
CA ALA A 117 0.26 -2.84 -5.43
C ALA A 117 0.10 -3.10 -3.92
N ALA A 118 -1.12 -3.40 -3.46
CA ALA A 118 -1.40 -3.74 -2.07
C ALA A 118 -0.62 -5.00 -1.62
N ALA A 119 -0.60 -6.05 -2.44
CA ALA A 119 0.13 -7.27 -2.14
C ALA A 119 1.66 -7.04 -2.06
N GLU A 120 2.22 -6.24 -2.96
CA GLU A 120 3.64 -5.85 -2.93
C GLU A 120 3.97 -5.03 -1.68
N LEU A 121 3.09 -4.11 -1.30
CA LEU A 121 3.27 -3.28 -0.10
C LEU A 121 3.16 -4.10 1.20
N LEU A 122 2.24 -5.07 1.24
CA LEU A 122 2.12 -6.03 2.35
C LEU A 122 3.37 -6.90 2.51
N GLN A 123 4.04 -7.27 1.42
CA GLN A 123 5.32 -7.98 1.50
C GLN A 123 6.44 -7.12 2.09
N GLN A 124 6.38 -5.79 1.93
CA GLN A 124 7.37 -4.89 2.52
C GLN A 124 7.19 -4.73 4.02
N GLU A 125 5.94 -4.74 4.52
CA GLU A 125 5.67 -4.68 5.96
C GLU A 125 6.34 -5.85 6.70
N GLY A 126 6.24 -7.06 6.14
CA GLY A 126 6.90 -8.26 6.67
C GLY A 126 8.44 -8.22 6.65
N ARG A 127 9.05 -7.17 6.10
CA ARG A 127 10.51 -6.96 6.06
C ARG A 127 10.99 -5.86 7.00
N PHE A 128 10.10 -5.25 7.79
CA PHE A 128 10.51 -4.28 8.80
C PHE A 128 11.04 -5.00 10.05
N ASP A 129 12.35 -5.20 10.12
CA ASP A 129 13.01 -5.73 11.33
C ASP A 129 12.85 -4.76 12.52
N LYS A 130 12.82 -3.45 12.24
CA LYS A 130 12.54 -2.38 13.21
C LYS A 130 11.79 -1.22 12.55
N VAL A 131 10.95 -0.51 13.32
CA VAL A 131 10.19 0.65 12.83
C VAL A 131 10.77 2.00 13.26
N SER A 132 11.69 1.98 14.22
CA SER A 132 12.18 3.16 14.92
C SER A 132 13.64 3.02 15.34
N TYR A 133 14.30 4.13 15.61
CA TYR A 133 15.67 4.18 16.09
C TYR A 133 15.78 5.11 17.30
N ARG A 134 16.71 4.78 18.21
CA ARG A 134 16.97 5.65 19.35
C ARG A 134 17.70 6.89 18.87
N THR A 135 17.09 8.04 19.10
CA THR A 135 17.79 9.31 19.11
C THR A 135 18.29 9.57 20.53
N VAL A 136 19.57 9.94 20.66
CA VAL A 136 20.06 10.50 21.91
C VAL A 136 19.55 11.94 21.94
N PRO A 137 18.75 12.36 22.94
CA PRO A 137 18.37 13.76 23.05
C PRO A 137 19.63 14.57 23.36
N GLU A 138 20.14 15.29 22.37
CA GLU A 138 21.35 16.12 22.50
C GLU A 138 21.15 17.17 23.62
N ASP A 139 19.92 17.65 23.79
CA ASP A 139 19.53 18.62 24.80
C ASP A 139 19.58 18.07 26.23
N VAL A 140 19.08 16.86 26.48
CA VAL A 140 19.09 16.25 27.82
C VAL A 140 20.51 15.89 28.25
N TRP A 141 21.34 15.40 27.34
CA TRP A 141 22.74 15.10 27.62
C TRP A 141 23.53 16.37 27.95
N LEU A 142 23.42 17.41 27.12
CA LEU A 142 24.10 18.69 27.33
C LEU A 142 23.62 19.41 28.59
N THR A 143 22.33 19.36 28.89
CA THR A 143 21.75 19.96 30.10
C THR A 143 22.19 19.21 31.35
N SER A 144 22.24 17.88 31.30
CA SER A 144 22.76 17.02 32.38
C SER A 144 24.24 17.31 32.66
N ILE A 145 25.06 17.43 31.62
CA ILE A 145 26.49 17.78 31.75
C ILE A 145 26.66 19.18 32.34
N LYS A 146 25.90 20.17 31.87
CA LYS A 146 25.97 21.54 32.42
C LYS A 146 25.58 21.59 33.89
N ARG A 147 24.51 20.88 34.28
CA ARG A 147 24.07 20.81 35.68
C ARG A 147 25.12 20.13 36.55
N LEU A 148 25.67 19.01 36.11
CA LEU A 148 26.75 18.31 36.83
C LEU A 148 27.99 19.20 36.96
N ARG A 149 28.41 19.86 35.88
CA ARG A 149 29.53 20.81 35.89
C ARG A 149 29.34 21.90 36.93
N GLY A 150 28.17 22.53 36.98
CA GLY A 150 27.87 23.55 38.00
C GLY A 150 27.90 23.03 39.44
N ILE A 151 27.48 21.78 39.68
CA ILE A 151 27.59 21.13 41.00
C ILE A 151 29.05 20.88 41.38
N PHE A 152 29.88 20.46 40.42
CA PHE A 152 31.31 20.23 40.65
C PHE A 152 32.06 21.55 40.92
N GLU A 153 31.82 22.58 40.11
CA GLU A 153 32.43 23.91 40.29
C GLU A 153 32.06 24.52 41.66
N SER A 154 30.79 24.42 42.06
CA SER A 154 30.34 24.88 43.38
C SER A 154 31.04 24.19 44.55
N ARG A 155 31.34 22.88 44.43
CA ARG A 155 32.02 22.11 45.49
C ARG A 155 33.52 22.35 45.56
N MET A 156 34.14 22.77 44.45
CA MET A 156 35.55 23.10 44.42
C MET A 156 35.83 24.47 45.06
N SER A 157 34.89 25.41 44.91
CA SER A 157 34.98 26.76 45.49
C SER A 157 34.96 26.81 47.02
N THR A 158 34.53 25.74 47.70
CA THR A 158 34.54 25.66 49.18
C THR A 158 35.91 25.29 49.79
N PHE A 159 36.92 25.02 48.96
CA PHE A 159 38.28 24.65 49.39
C PHE A 159 39.35 25.72 49.11
N GLU A 160 38.94 26.91 48.63
CA GLU A 160 39.78 28.12 48.56
C GLU A 160 39.40 29.09 49.69
#